data_AF-A0A2V7ZVK1-F1
#
_entry.id   AF-A0A2V7ZVK1-F1
#
_cell.length_a   1.000
_cell.length_b   1.000
_cell.length_c   1.000
_cell.angle_alpha   90.00
_cell.angle_beta   90.00
_cell.angle_gamma   90.00
#
_symmetry.space_group_name_H-M   'P 1'
#
loop_
_entity.id
_entity.type
_entity.pdbx_description
1 polymer ?
#
loop_
_entity_poly.entity_id
_entity_poly.type
_entity_poly.pdbx_seq_one_letter_code
_entity_poly.pdbx_strand_id
1 'polypeptide(L)'
;MNRALQSLTFAILLSVTTPLAAAAQERLCDTEFEDCRAPILNLIRNEQVGIDVAFWFMEDARYATELIKRFNAGLPIRIIVDQRANATKRLNAQTLATLSASGIPMREKFAGANILHFKMMLFQGQDMLEFSKANYADAEYVPISPTNFNDEAVYFTNDDRLTNSFRRRFDDLWTDTIAYRDYANMTNPPVRQYPMYPIDPSMNFPPLEDFINRTVTRFNVETQRIDAIVYRAYDDRLTNAVVRAVARGVPVRLITEPTEYRNPTRLFDSEHIDRMFMGGAQIKMRQHEGLTHEAAIVLRGLGEVIFGSSNWTNASAIEQDEHNFFYNPTLNKPWFYQWFADQFDGKWNDTTNFVSFQPLPPDAPSYSAPINGASGQGSQVTLTWQGGPWAHFYDIYLGTTTNPPAIVSNMQIGSPTDGVIEQFSVSNLQPGTTYHSGWASMELHDGRNTYGWRRQHAVRRNARRSARYDSGREFRRRRAVRVVLRHDGWKLPWTIPRHGR
;
A
#
# COMPACT_ATOMS: atom_id res chain seq x y z
N MET A 1 64.87 40.11 57.32
CA MET A 1 64.44 38.74 56.99
C MET A 1 62.92 38.68 57.18
N ASN A 2 62.14 39.29 56.26
CA ASN A 2 61.41 38.66 55.15
C ASN A 2 60.61 37.40 55.53
N ARG A 3 59.28 37.55 55.62
CA ARG A 3 58.29 36.64 55.00
C ARG A 3 56.94 37.36 54.91
N ALA A 4 56.56 37.68 53.67
CA ALA A 4 55.31 38.30 53.30
C ALA A 4 54.20 37.25 53.17
N LEU A 5 53.00 37.58 53.64
CA LEU A 5 51.75 36.86 53.34
C LEU A 5 51.39 37.10 51.86
N GLN A 6 51.20 36.02 51.10
CA GLN A 6 50.57 36.07 49.79
C GLN A 6 49.16 35.45 49.90
N SER A 7 48.15 36.30 49.79
CA SER A 7 46.76 35.90 49.58
C SER A 7 46.57 35.53 48.11
N LEU A 8 46.26 34.26 47.82
CA LEU A 8 45.81 33.84 46.49
C LEU A 8 44.30 34.09 46.36
N THR A 9 43.93 35.07 45.54
CA THR A 9 42.55 35.29 45.10
C THR A 9 42.27 34.36 43.91
N PHE A 10 41.42 33.35 44.11
CA PHE A 10 40.94 32.48 43.03
C PHE A 10 39.79 33.20 42.31
N ALA A 11 40.05 33.74 41.12
CA ALA A 11 39.02 34.29 40.25
C ALA A 11 38.31 33.15 39.52
N ILE A 12 37.09 32.83 39.94
CA ILE A 12 36.19 31.91 39.23
C ILE A 12 35.63 32.68 38.03
N LEU A 13 36.15 32.42 36.82
CA LEU A 13 35.48 32.81 35.59
C LEU A 13 34.22 31.94 35.43
N LEU A 14 33.04 32.50 35.71
CA LEU A 14 31.79 31.95 35.21
C LEU A 14 31.74 32.18 33.69
N SER A 15 32.10 31.16 32.93
CA SER A 15 31.76 31.06 31.51
C SER A 15 30.24 30.86 31.41
N VAL A 16 29.51 31.96 31.15
CA VAL A 16 28.12 31.91 30.71
C VAL A 16 28.11 31.33 29.30
N THR A 17 28.00 30.00 29.20
CA THR A 17 27.65 29.34 27.93
C THR A 17 26.16 29.62 27.70
N THR A 18 25.85 30.58 26.84
CA THR A 18 24.52 30.63 26.24
C THR A 18 24.31 29.27 25.55
N PRO A 19 23.19 28.56 25.80
CA PRO A 19 22.88 27.39 25.01
C PRO A 19 22.70 27.89 23.58
N LEU A 20 23.67 27.62 22.71
CA LEU A 20 23.43 27.61 21.28
C LEU A 20 22.19 26.74 21.10
N ALA A 21 21.14 27.30 20.52
CA ALA A 21 19.98 26.53 20.11
C ALA A 21 20.51 25.33 19.34
N ALA A 22 20.38 24.13 19.92
CA ALA A 22 20.77 22.92 19.24
C ALA A 22 19.92 22.89 17.97
N ALA A 23 20.56 23.10 16.81
CA ALA A 23 19.90 22.91 15.54
C ALA A 23 19.24 21.53 15.61
N ALA A 24 17.91 21.49 15.48
CA ALA A 24 17.17 20.25 15.64
C ALA A 24 17.75 19.24 14.62
N GLN A 25 18.36 18.18 15.16
CA GLN A 25 19.01 17.17 14.36
C GLN A 25 17.93 16.41 13.58
N GLU A 26 18.22 16.11 12.32
CA GLU A 26 17.37 15.23 11.54
C GLU A 26 17.13 13.92 12.29
N ARG A 27 15.88 13.44 12.31
CA ARG A 27 15.54 12.17 12.95
C ARG A 27 14.31 11.53 12.33
N LEU A 28 14.30 10.21 12.38
CA LEU A 28 13.10 9.41 12.17
C LEU A 28 12.48 9.08 13.53
N CYS A 29 11.16 8.98 13.55
CA CYS A 29 10.36 8.63 14.71
C CYS A 29 9.50 7.41 14.40
N ASP A 30 9.60 6.36 15.23
CA ASP A 30 8.83 5.12 15.09
C ASP A 30 7.65 5.13 16.05
N THR A 31 6.44 5.16 15.51
CA THR A 31 5.19 5.24 16.29
C THR A 31 4.86 3.96 17.05
N GLU A 32 5.57 2.85 16.80
CA GLU A 32 5.50 1.67 17.64
C GLU A 32 6.06 1.95 19.04
N PHE A 33 7.11 2.78 19.13
CA PHE A 33 7.93 2.90 20.35
C PHE A 33 7.89 4.27 21.00
N GLU A 34 7.49 5.33 20.30
CA GLU A 34 7.54 6.69 20.82
C GLU A 34 6.36 7.59 20.40
N ASP A 35 6.18 8.70 21.12
CA ASP A 35 5.22 9.75 20.77
C ASP A 35 5.83 10.65 19.68
N CYS A 36 5.42 10.44 18.44
CA CYS A 36 5.83 11.24 17.28
C CYS A 36 5.03 12.54 17.11
N ARG A 37 3.95 12.73 17.87
CA ARG A 37 3.18 13.97 17.88
C ARG A 37 3.88 15.06 18.68
N ALA A 38 4.45 14.74 19.84
CA ALA A 38 5.03 15.71 20.75
C ALA A 38 6.12 16.58 20.08
N PRO A 39 7.03 16.04 19.25
CA PRO A 39 7.96 16.84 18.45
C PRO A 39 7.27 17.85 17.54
N ILE A 40 6.21 17.47 16.84
CA ILE A 40 5.44 18.37 15.95
C ILE A 40 4.77 19.49 16.76
N LEU A 41 4.13 19.16 17.89
CA LEU A 41 3.52 20.19 18.74
C LEU A 41 4.56 21.17 19.28
N ASN A 42 5.78 20.70 19.58
CA ASN A 42 6.87 21.57 20.00
C ASN A 42 7.37 22.46 18.85
N LEU A 43 7.49 21.93 17.64
CA LEU A 43 7.83 22.72 16.45
C LEU A 43 6.77 23.80 16.18
N ILE A 44 5.47 23.48 16.29
CA ILE A 44 4.39 24.47 16.16
C ILE A 44 4.56 25.57 17.23
N ARG A 45 4.72 25.19 18.49
CA ARG A 45 4.85 26.14 19.62
C ARG A 45 6.04 27.10 19.48
N ASN A 46 7.15 26.61 18.92
CA ASN A 46 8.40 27.35 18.85
C ASN A 46 8.59 28.14 17.55
N GLU A 47 7.75 27.91 16.53
CA GLU A 47 7.89 28.59 15.21
C GLU A 47 7.61 30.10 15.31
N GLN A 48 8.47 30.91 14.68
CA GLN A 48 8.43 32.38 14.78
C GLN A 48 8.25 33.11 13.43
N VAL A 49 8.33 32.41 12.30
CA VAL A 49 8.25 33.01 10.96
C VAL A 49 6.99 32.58 10.22
N GLY A 50 6.69 31.29 10.15
CA GLY A 50 5.49 30.80 9.47
C GLY A 50 5.39 29.28 9.40
N ILE A 51 4.18 28.76 9.21
CA ILE A 51 3.92 27.32 9.07
C ILE A 51 3.10 27.05 7.81
N ASP A 52 3.58 26.12 7.00
CA ASP A 52 2.79 25.52 5.92
C ASP A 52 2.38 24.11 6.29
N VAL A 53 1.10 23.79 6.10
CA VAL A 53 0.54 22.47 6.45
C VAL A 53 -0.27 21.94 5.27
N ALA A 54 -0.04 20.69 4.89
CA ALA A 54 -0.88 20.00 3.92
C ALA A 54 -1.25 18.59 4.44
N PHE A 55 -2.48 18.15 4.18
CA PHE A 55 -2.93 16.81 4.59
C PHE A 55 -4.17 16.30 3.86
N TRP A 56 -4.30 14.97 3.80
CA TRP A 56 -5.55 14.29 3.44
C TRP A 56 -6.62 14.48 4.52
N PHE A 57 -6.31 14.14 5.79
CA PHE A 57 -7.19 14.44 6.93
C PHE A 57 -6.43 14.73 8.23
N MET A 58 -7.12 15.38 9.16
CA MET A 58 -6.69 15.62 10.54
C MET A 58 -7.84 15.34 11.52
N GLU A 59 -7.62 14.39 12.42
CA GLU A 59 -8.57 14.01 13.49
C GLU A 59 -8.01 14.27 14.90
N ASP A 60 -6.70 14.49 15.05
CA ASP A 60 -6.11 14.91 16.32
C ASP A 60 -6.21 16.44 16.49
N ALA A 61 -7.17 16.86 17.30
CA ALA A 61 -7.46 18.27 17.56
C ALA A 61 -6.30 19.04 18.22
N ARG A 62 -5.27 18.37 18.78
CA ARG A 62 -4.12 19.05 19.38
C ARG A 62 -3.31 19.81 18.34
N TYR A 63 -3.17 19.28 17.12
CA TYR A 63 -2.49 19.99 16.03
C TYR A 63 -3.24 21.28 15.68
N ALA A 64 -4.55 21.18 15.40
CA ALA A 64 -5.37 22.34 15.10
C ALA A 64 -5.35 23.37 16.25
N THR A 65 -5.41 22.91 17.51
CA THR A 65 -5.35 23.78 18.68
C THR A 65 -4.05 24.60 18.73
N GLU A 66 -2.90 23.96 18.54
CA GLU A 66 -1.61 24.67 18.58
C GLU A 66 -1.42 25.57 17.35
N LEU A 67 -1.85 25.15 16.16
CA LEU A 67 -1.84 25.99 14.95
C LEU A 67 -2.68 27.27 15.17
N ILE A 68 -3.88 27.14 15.72
CA ILE A 68 -4.76 28.27 16.04
C ILE A 68 -4.12 29.21 17.07
N LYS A 69 -3.48 28.67 18.12
CA LYS A 69 -2.75 29.50 19.10
C LYS A 69 -1.64 30.32 18.44
N ARG A 70 -0.87 29.72 17.53
CA ARG A 70 0.20 30.44 16.81
C ARG A 70 -0.34 31.46 15.83
N PHE A 71 -1.40 31.13 15.10
CA PHE A 71 -2.07 32.08 14.21
C PHE A 71 -2.60 33.30 14.97
N ASN A 72 -3.26 33.08 16.11
CA ASN A 72 -3.74 34.15 16.99
C ASN A 72 -2.60 34.99 17.60
N ALA A 73 -1.38 34.43 17.68
CA ALA A 73 -0.18 35.16 18.07
C ALA A 73 0.46 35.95 16.91
N GLY A 74 -0.17 35.99 15.74
CA GLY A 74 0.29 36.72 14.56
C GLY A 74 1.19 35.92 13.62
N LEU A 75 1.39 34.62 13.86
CA LEU A 75 2.19 33.78 12.98
C LEU A 75 1.44 33.49 11.66
N PRO A 76 2.02 33.78 10.48
CA PRO A 76 1.46 33.35 9.21
C PRO A 76 1.33 31.82 9.13
N ILE A 77 0.13 31.33 8.79
CA ILE A 77 -0.12 29.90 8.56
C ILE A 77 -0.88 29.73 7.24
N ARG A 78 -0.44 28.79 6.41
CA ARG A 78 -1.12 28.38 5.17
C ARG A 78 -1.49 26.90 5.27
N ILE A 79 -2.75 26.56 4.98
CA ILE A 79 -3.21 25.17 5.04
C ILE A 79 -3.80 24.74 3.70
N ILE A 80 -3.32 23.60 3.17
CA ILE A 80 -3.91 22.92 2.03
C ILE A 80 -4.61 21.64 2.51
N VAL A 81 -5.89 21.51 2.18
CA VAL A 81 -6.73 20.40 2.65
C VAL A 81 -7.41 19.68 1.48
N ASP A 82 -8.12 18.60 1.78
CA ASP A 82 -9.00 17.95 0.82
C ASP A 82 -10.28 17.48 1.50
N GLN A 83 -11.38 18.16 1.18
CA GLN A 83 -12.67 17.91 1.84
C GLN A 83 -13.27 16.54 1.51
N ARG A 84 -12.76 15.83 0.49
CA ARG A 84 -13.26 14.48 0.15
C ARG A 84 -13.05 13.49 1.29
N ALA A 85 -12.07 13.73 2.18
CA ALA A 85 -11.87 12.91 3.36
C ALA A 85 -13.05 12.94 4.34
N ASN A 86 -13.85 14.02 4.36
CA ASN A 86 -15.02 14.17 5.24
C ASN A 86 -16.05 13.05 5.07
N ALA A 87 -16.12 12.42 3.88
CA ALA A 87 -17.04 11.32 3.62
C ALA A 87 -16.71 10.06 4.43
N THR A 88 -15.47 9.90 4.90
CA THR A 88 -15.00 8.66 5.55
C THR A 88 -14.26 8.88 6.87
N LYS A 89 -13.88 10.13 7.19
CA LYS A 89 -13.08 10.48 8.38
C LYS A 89 -13.92 11.34 9.30
N ARG A 90 -14.35 10.74 10.41
CA ARG A 90 -15.42 11.21 11.29
C ARG A 90 -15.16 12.61 11.85
N LEU A 91 -13.91 12.90 12.25
CA LEU A 91 -13.55 14.17 12.89
C LEU A 91 -13.00 15.21 11.92
N ASN A 92 -12.70 14.85 10.66
CA ASN A 92 -12.04 15.77 9.73
C ASN A 92 -12.88 17.02 9.46
N ALA A 93 -14.18 16.86 9.18
CA ALA A 93 -15.07 18.00 8.93
C ALA A 93 -15.13 18.99 10.10
N GLN A 94 -15.13 18.47 11.33
CA GLN A 94 -15.12 19.29 12.55
C GLN A 94 -13.78 20.03 12.71
N THR A 95 -12.66 19.36 12.46
CA THR A 95 -11.32 19.96 12.50
C THR A 95 -11.19 21.07 11.46
N LEU A 96 -11.63 20.82 10.22
CA LEU A 96 -11.61 21.82 9.14
C LEU A 96 -12.48 23.04 9.49
N ALA A 97 -13.68 22.82 10.02
CA ALA A 97 -14.55 23.91 10.48
C ALA A 97 -13.89 24.73 11.61
N THR A 98 -13.16 24.07 12.51
CA THR A 98 -12.44 24.71 13.62
C THR A 98 -11.29 25.60 13.12
N LEU A 99 -10.49 25.10 12.18
CA LEU A 99 -9.42 25.87 11.52
C LEU A 99 -9.98 27.02 10.67
N SER A 100 -11.09 26.79 9.96
CA SER A 100 -11.77 27.83 9.19
C SER A 100 -12.31 28.93 10.10
N ALA A 101 -12.93 28.59 11.22
CA ALA A 101 -13.53 29.56 12.14
C ALA A 101 -12.49 30.44 12.85
N SER A 102 -11.23 30.01 12.95
CA SER A 102 -10.15 30.81 13.55
C SER A 102 -9.57 31.89 12.62
N GLY A 103 -9.99 31.93 11.35
CA GLY A 103 -9.48 32.91 10.37
C GLY A 103 -8.23 32.48 9.62
N ILE A 104 -7.74 31.23 9.77
CA ILE A 104 -6.55 30.76 9.07
C ILE A 104 -6.86 30.64 7.56
N PRO A 105 -6.00 31.17 6.66
CA PRO A 105 -6.14 30.97 5.22
C PRO A 105 -5.99 29.49 4.81
N MET A 106 -6.97 28.98 4.07
CA MET A 106 -7.02 27.59 3.63
C MET A 106 -7.38 27.50 2.16
N ARG A 107 -6.69 26.61 1.44
CA ARG A 107 -7.07 26.16 0.10
C ARG A 107 -7.42 24.68 0.13
N GLU A 108 -8.24 24.24 -0.80
CA GLU A 108 -8.59 22.83 -0.94
C GLU A 108 -8.25 22.29 -2.33
N LYS A 109 -7.83 21.02 -2.39
CA LYS A 109 -7.86 20.24 -3.62
C LYS A 109 -9.32 19.88 -3.92
N PHE A 110 -9.89 20.46 -4.98
CA PHE A 110 -11.30 20.25 -5.35
C PHE A 110 -11.47 19.60 -6.72
N ALA A 111 -10.46 19.71 -7.58
CA ALA A 111 -10.47 19.24 -8.95
C ALA A 111 -9.14 18.51 -9.26
N GLY A 112 -9.05 17.97 -10.47
CA GLY A 112 -7.94 17.13 -10.88
C GLY A 112 -8.07 15.68 -10.41
N ALA A 113 -7.09 14.86 -10.77
CA ALA A 113 -7.10 13.44 -10.44
C ALA A 113 -6.89 13.23 -8.93
N ASN A 114 -7.76 12.42 -8.34
CA ASN A 114 -7.60 11.79 -7.02
C ASN A 114 -7.26 12.76 -5.86
N ILE A 115 -6.85 12.24 -4.70
CA ILE A 115 -6.79 12.97 -3.42
C ILE A 115 -5.48 13.75 -3.18
N LEU A 116 -5.47 14.63 -2.17
CA LEU A 116 -4.26 15.22 -1.58
C LEU A 116 -3.66 14.23 -0.56
N HIS A 117 -2.77 13.36 -1.00
CA HIS A 117 -2.09 12.38 -0.13
C HIS A 117 -0.74 12.89 0.38
N PHE A 118 -0.56 14.22 0.41
CA PHE A 118 0.66 14.95 0.72
C PHE A 118 0.61 15.45 2.18
N LYS A 119 1.22 14.71 3.12
CA LYS A 119 1.14 15.01 4.57
C LYS A 119 2.46 15.57 5.04
N MET A 120 2.45 16.85 5.39
CA MET A 120 3.65 17.53 5.84
C MET A 120 3.33 18.78 6.68
N MET A 121 4.26 19.16 7.54
CA MET A 121 4.35 20.49 8.15
C MET A 121 5.74 21.07 7.90
N LEU A 122 5.80 22.29 7.36
CA LEU A 122 7.05 23.02 7.18
C LEU A 122 7.07 24.24 8.11
N PHE A 123 8.11 24.31 8.92
CA PHE A 123 8.36 25.32 9.95
C PHE A 123 9.45 26.26 9.45
N GLN A 124 9.07 27.46 9.02
CA GLN A 124 9.93 28.33 8.22
C GLN A 124 11.15 28.86 8.97
N GLY A 125 10.93 29.39 10.18
CA GLY A 125 11.98 30.00 10.98
C GLY A 125 12.89 28.98 11.65
N GLN A 126 12.37 27.78 11.88
CA GLN A 126 13.17 26.65 12.36
C GLN A 126 13.86 25.88 11.23
N ASP A 127 13.55 26.18 9.97
CA ASP A 127 14.01 25.46 8.78
C ASP A 127 13.85 23.94 8.91
N MET A 128 12.68 23.53 9.42
CA MET A 128 12.38 22.13 9.72
C MET A 128 11.18 21.68 8.90
N LEU A 129 11.27 20.51 8.31
CA LEU A 129 10.20 19.81 7.63
C LEU A 129 9.88 18.54 8.40
N GLU A 130 8.59 18.35 8.71
CA GLU A 130 8.02 17.04 9.03
C GLU A 130 7.27 16.53 7.80
N PHE A 131 7.50 15.26 7.44
CA PHE A 131 6.67 14.54 6.48
C PHE A 131 6.69 13.03 6.73
N SER A 132 5.58 12.38 6.35
CA SER A 132 5.37 10.94 6.58
C SER A 132 4.18 10.43 5.77
N LYS A 133 3.89 9.13 5.84
CA LYS A 133 2.63 8.61 5.31
C LYS A 133 1.44 8.95 6.22
N ALA A 134 1.70 9.06 7.52
CA ALA A 134 0.75 9.32 8.58
C ALA A 134 -0.13 10.55 8.31
N ASN A 135 -1.44 10.34 8.37
CA ASN A 135 -2.44 11.39 8.51
C ASN A 135 -2.44 11.88 9.95
N TYR A 136 -2.81 13.15 10.19
CA TYR A 136 -2.79 13.77 11.52
C TYR A 136 -3.93 13.27 12.43
N ALA A 137 -3.91 11.98 12.76
CA ALA A 137 -4.79 11.29 13.69
C ALA A 137 -3.98 10.70 14.85
N ASP A 138 -4.63 10.54 16.00
CA ASP A 138 -3.97 10.17 17.27
C ASP A 138 -3.18 8.86 17.17
N ALA A 139 -3.82 7.81 16.65
CA ALA A 139 -3.23 6.48 16.53
C ALA A 139 -2.11 6.35 15.47
N GLU A 140 -1.98 7.33 14.57
CA GLU A 140 -0.93 7.36 13.53
C GLU A 140 0.33 8.10 14.00
N TYR A 141 0.34 8.69 15.20
CA TYR A 141 1.52 9.38 15.76
C TYR A 141 1.90 8.91 17.16
N VAL A 142 0.99 8.24 17.88
CA VAL A 142 1.24 7.76 19.25
C VAL A 142 0.65 6.36 19.43
N PRO A 143 1.40 5.40 19.99
CA PRO A 143 0.87 4.07 20.26
C PRO A 143 -0.21 4.16 21.34
N ILE A 144 -1.34 3.47 21.12
CA ILE A 144 -2.42 3.36 22.12
C ILE A 144 -1.97 2.40 23.23
N SER A 145 -1.28 1.33 22.88
CA SER A 145 -0.68 0.36 23.79
C SER A 145 0.47 -0.38 23.08
N PRO A 146 1.28 -1.20 23.80
CA PRO A 146 2.33 -2.02 23.17
C PRO A 146 1.84 -3.02 22.13
N THR A 147 0.53 -3.30 22.04
CA THR A 147 -0.08 -4.18 21.04
C THR A 147 -1.07 -3.45 20.13
N ASN A 148 -1.26 -2.15 20.32
CA ASN A 148 -2.19 -1.33 19.56
C ASN A 148 -1.51 -0.02 19.15
N PHE A 149 -0.89 -0.07 17.98
CA PHE A 149 -0.16 1.01 17.36
C PHE A 149 -0.28 0.87 15.85
N ASN A 150 -0.20 1.98 15.13
CA ASN A 150 -0.03 1.95 13.69
C ASN A 150 1.47 1.97 13.39
N ASP A 151 1.93 1.12 12.47
CA ASP A 151 3.27 1.20 11.91
C ASP A 151 3.37 2.48 11.08
N GLU A 152 4.20 3.42 11.53
CA GLU A 152 4.56 4.65 10.82
C GLU A 152 6.00 5.02 11.12
N ALA A 153 6.61 5.67 10.12
CA ALA A 153 7.88 6.36 10.28
C ALA A 153 7.65 7.85 9.99
N VAL A 154 7.93 8.70 10.97
CA VAL A 154 7.78 10.16 10.84
C VAL A 154 9.14 10.82 10.73
N TYR A 155 9.39 11.53 9.62
CA TYR A 155 10.70 12.11 9.35
C TYR A 155 10.72 13.61 9.62
N PHE A 156 11.63 14.03 10.49
CA PHE A 156 11.97 15.42 10.76
C PHE A 156 13.32 15.73 10.14
N THR A 157 13.37 16.71 9.24
CA THR A 157 14.57 17.05 8.47
C THR A 157 14.74 18.55 8.31
N ASN A 158 15.98 19.02 8.45
CA ASN A 158 16.42 20.36 8.06
C ASN A 158 17.40 20.31 6.87
N ASP A 159 17.39 19.22 6.10
CA ASP A 159 18.19 19.12 4.88
C ASP A 159 17.59 20.00 3.79
N ASP A 160 18.34 21.01 3.40
CA ASP A 160 17.99 21.97 2.35
C ASP A 160 17.48 21.32 1.07
N ARG A 161 17.99 20.13 0.69
CA ARG A 161 17.50 19.41 -0.49
C ARG A 161 16.02 19.07 -0.36
N LEU A 162 15.59 18.65 0.83
CA LEU A 162 14.24 18.23 1.12
C LEU A 162 13.36 19.43 1.48
N THR A 163 13.80 20.29 2.40
CA THR A 163 13.03 21.46 2.82
C THR A 163 12.72 22.38 1.63
N ASN A 164 13.69 22.63 0.75
CA ASN A 164 13.48 23.46 -0.44
C ASN A 164 12.62 22.79 -1.52
N SER A 165 12.71 21.46 -1.67
CA SER A 165 11.82 20.70 -2.55
C SER A 165 10.36 20.78 -2.09
N PHE A 166 10.11 20.67 -0.79
CA PHE A 166 8.77 20.81 -0.21
C PHE A 166 8.28 22.25 -0.23
N ARG A 167 9.12 23.26 0.02
CA ARG A 167 8.80 24.69 -0.22
C ARG A 167 8.28 24.91 -1.63
N ARG A 168 9.04 24.42 -2.62
CA ARG A 168 8.69 24.52 -4.03
C ARG A 168 7.35 23.81 -4.31
N ARG A 169 7.21 22.55 -3.88
CA ARG A 169 6.01 21.75 -4.16
C ARG A 169 4.78 22.33 -3.46
N PHE A 170 4.88 22.75 -2.21
CA PHE A 170 3.79 23.40 -1.50
C PHE A 170 3.33 24.67 -2.22
N ASP A 171 4.26 25.53 -2.66
CA ASP A 171 3.91 26.74 -3.41
C ASP A 171 3.30 26.43 -4.80
N ASP A 172 3.72 25.34 -5.46
CA ASP A 172 3.07 24.87 -6.70
C ASP A 172 1.60 24.55 -6.45
N LEU A 173 1.28 23.78 -5.38
CA LEU A 173 -0.09 23.46 -5.00
C LEU A 173 -0.87 24.69 -4.52
N TRP A 174 -0.22 25.54 -3.72
CA TRP A 174 -0.81 26.76 -3.15
C TRP A 174 -1.21 27.76 -4.21
N THR A 175 -0.51 27.82 -5.35
CA THR A 175 -0.79 28.78 -6.44
C THR A 175 -1.55 28.17 -7.62
N ASP A 176 -1.79 26.86 -7.61
CA ASP A 176 -2.57 26.18 -8.64
C ASP A 176 -4.05 26.64 -8.60
N THR A 177 -4.55 27.22 -9.69
CA THR A 177 -5.95 27.66 -9.81
C THR A 177 -6.82 26.70 -10.62
N ILE A 178 -6.26 25.56 -11.04
CA ILE A 178 -6.92 24.52 -11.83
C ILE A 178 -7.37 23.38 -10.91
N ALA A 179 -6.45 22.78 -10.15
CA ALA A 179 -6.77 21.66 -9.25
C ALA A 179 -7.19 22.12 -7.84
N TYR A 180 -6.78 23.34 -7.45
CA TYR A 180 -7.03 23.91 -6.12
C TYR A 180 -7.89 25.17 -6.20
N ARG A 181 -8.70 25.36 -5.17
CA ARG A 181 -9.51 26.58 -4.98
C ARG A 181 -9.42 27.06 -3.55
N ASP A 182 -9.84 28.29 -3.36
CA ASP A 182 -9.92 28.88 -2.03
C ASP A 182 -11.01 28.19 -1.22
N TYR A 183 -10.67 27.81 0.02
CA TYR A 183 -11.58 27.11 0.91
C TYR A 183 -12.06 28.01 2.05
N ALA A 184 -11.13 28.63 2.79
CA ALA A 184 -11.47 29.50 3.92
C ALA A 184 -10.49 30.67 4.04
N ASN A 185 -11.01 31.83 4.43
CA ASN A 185 -10.24 33.03 4.82
C ASN A 185 -9.18 33.51 3.81
N MET A 186 -9.36 33.21 2.53
CA MET A 186 -8.55 33.73 1.44
C MET A 186 -9.10 35.12 1.06
N THR A 187 -8.30 36.16 1.29
CA THR A 187 -8.69 37.56 0.99
C THR A 187 -7.98 38.12 -0.23
N ASN A 188 -6.89 37.51 -0.66
CA ASN A 188 -6.11 37.88 -1.83
C ASN A 188 -5.80 36.62 -2.66
N PRO A 189 -5.56 36.76 -3.98
CA PRO A 189 -5.08 35.65 -4.80
C PRO A 189 -3.83 35.01 -4.20
N PRO A 190 -3.71 33.66 -4.22
CA PRO A 190 -2.56 32.99 -3.65
C PRO A 190 -1.28 33.35 -4.42
N VAL A 191 -0.24 33.68 -3.67
CA VAL A 191 1.10 33.95 -4.21
C VAL A 191 2.11 32.98 -3.62
N ARG A 192 3.22 32.77 -4.33
CA ARG A 192 4.36 32.03 -3.81
C ARG A 192 4.99 32.78 -2.65
N GLN A 193 5.44 32.05 -1.65
CA GLN A 193 6.13 32.59 -0.49
C GLN A 193 7.64 32.39 -0.60
N TYR A 194 8.06 31.32 -1.27
CA TYR A 194 9.46 30.93 -1.35
C TYR A 194 10.08 31.27 -2.71
N PRO A 195 11.42 31.43 -2.76
CA PRO A 195 12.15 31.36 -4.01
C PRO A 195 11.78 30.10 -4.82
N MET A 196 11.94 30.19 -6.14
CA MET A 196 11.74 29.06 -7.04
C MET A 196 12.91 28.06 -6.95
N TYR A 197 12.99 27.36 -5.83
CA TYR A 197 13.95 26.27 -5.65
C TYR A 197 13.72 25.15 -6.68
N PRO A 198 14.80 24.50 -7.16
CA PRO A 198 14.65 23.25 -7.89
C PRO A 198 14.13 22.15 -6.95
N ILE A 199 13.37 21.21 -7.49
CA ILE A 199 13.09 19.95 -6.79
C ILE A 199 14.36 19.10 -6.88
N ASP A 200 14.87 18.67 -5.72
CA ASP A 200 16.06 17.82 -5.67
C ASP A 200 15.76 16.47 -6.36
N PRO A 201 16.68 15.92 -7.17
CA PRO A 201 16.45 14.66 -7.87
C PRO A 201 16.14 13.47 -6.97
N SER A 202 16.45 13.52 -5.68
CA SER A 202 16.08 12.48 -4.71
C SER A 202 14.60 12.51 -4.31
N MET A 203 13.87 13.59 -4.59
CA MET A 203 12.44 13.68 -4.37
C MET A 203 11.65 13.19 -5.58
N ASN A 204 10.48 12.65 -5.30
CA ASN A 204 9.47 12.26 -6.28
C ASN A 204 8.11 12.75 -5.75
N PHE A 205 7.46 13.61 -6.52
CA PHE A 205 6.14 14.16 -6.18
C PHE A 205 5.11 13.81 -7.26
N PRO A 206 4.45 12.64 -7.18
CA PRO A 206 3.31 12.35 -8.03
C PRO A 206 2.26 13.48 -7.97
N PRO A 207 1.57 13.77 -9.09
CA PRO A 207 1.69 13.10 -10.39
C PRO A 207 2.81 13.66 -11.31
N LEU A 208 3.72 14.52 -10.81
CA LEU A 208 4.78 15.12 -11.64
C LEU A 208 5.73 14.07 -12.22
N GLU A 209 5.96 13.00 -11.48
CA GLU A 209 6.78 11.86 -11.88
C GLU A 209 6.14 10.56 -11.39
N ASP A 210 6.13 9.53 -12.25
CA ASP A 210 5.54 8.23 -11.94
C ASP A 210 6.35 7.48 -10.86
N PHE A 211 5.80 7.40 -9.65
CA PHE A 211 6.40 6.72 -8.50
C PHE A 211 6.71 5.24 -8.78
N ILE A 212 5.79 4.54 -9.45
CA ILE A 212 5.91 3.10 -9.68
C ILE A 212 7.00 2.82 -10.71
N ASN A 213 7.00 3.52 -11.84
CA ASN A 213 8.04 3.35 -12.85
C ASN A 213 9.43 3.60 -12.25
N ARG A 214 9.57 4.67 -11.46
CA ARG A 214 10.82 5.00 -10.77
C ARG A 214 11.25 3.90 -9.80
N THR A 215 10.34 3.41 -8.96
CA THR A 215 10.59 2.29 -8.04
C THR A 215 11.00 1.01 -8.78
N VAL A 216 10.32 0.68 -9.88
CA VAL A 216 10.64 -0.50 -10.72
C VAL A 216 12.06 -0.41 -11.28
N THR A 217 12.56 0.78 -11.65
CA THR A 217 13.96 0.92 -12.10
C THR A 217 14.96 0.49 -11.03
N ARG A 218 14.67 0.77 -9.76
CA ARG A 218 15.54 0.39 -8.64
C ARG A 218 15.44 -1.10 -8.34
N PHE A 219 14.22 -1.65 -8.34
CA PHE A 219 13.99 -3.09 -8.16
C PHE A 219 14.70 -3.93 -9.23
N ASN A 220 14.82 -3.42 -10.46
CA ASN A 220 15.48 -4.14 -11.54
C ASN A 220 17.01 -4.23 -11.36
N VAL A 221 17.63 -3.29 -10.62
CA VAL A 221 19.10 -3.24 -10.42
C VAL A 221 19.56 -3.69 -9.03
N GLU A 222 18.64 -3.88 -8.08
CA GLU A 222 18.95 -4.50 -6.77
C GLU A 222 19.41 -5.95 -6.95
N THR A 223 20.46 -6.34 -6.21
CA THR A 223 21.18 -7.62 -6.38
C THR A 223 21.23 -8.49 -5.14
N GLN A 224 20.91 -7.95 -3.96
CA GLN A 224 21.01 -8.67 -2.69
C GLN A 224 19.66 -8.97 -2.07
N ARG A 225 18.81 -7.97 -1.83
CA ARG A 225 17.49 -8.15 -1.19
C ARG A 225 16.62 -6.90 -1.29
N ILE A 226 15.32 -7.11 -1.43
CA ILE A 226 14.30 -6.06 -1.36
C ILE A 226 13.44 -6.32 -0.13
N ASP A 227 13.35 -5.36 0.76
CA ASP A 227 12.46 -5.38 1.90
C ASP A 227 11.45 -4.25 1.78
N ALA A 228 10.17 -4.51 1.95
CA ALA A 228 9.13 -3.51 1.76
C ALA A 228 8.02 -3.60 2.79
N ILE A 229 7.57 -2.45 3.28
CA ILE A 229 6.34 -2.29 4.07
C ILE A 229 5.36 -1.52 3.19
N VAL A 230 4.16 -2.07 3.00
CA VAL A 230 3.16 -1.47 2.13
C VAL A 230 1.74 -1.75 2.62
N TYR A 231 1.00 -0.68 2.90
CA TYR A 231 -0.42 -0.74 3.26
C TYR A 231 -1.29 -1.32 2.14
N ARG A 232 -1.07 -0.93 0.88
CA ARG A 232 -1.91 -1.35 -0.27
C ARG A 232 -1.08 -1.58 -1.52
N ALA A 233 -1.32 -2.70 -2.20
CA ALA A 233 -0.59 -3.10 -3.41
C ALA A 233 -1.50 -3.78 -4.46
N TYR A 234 -1.76 -3.07 -5.56
CA TYR A 234 -2.42 -3.64 -6.74
C TYR A 234 -1.92 -3.06 -8.08
N ASP A 235 -0.68 -2.56 -8.13
CA ASP A 235 -0.05 -2.17 -9.40
C ASP A 235 0.69 -3.35 -10.03
N ASP A 236 0.31 -3.67 -11.27
CA ASP A 236 0.88 -4.74 -12.07
C ASP A 236 2.39 -4.61 -12.30
N ARG A 237 2.89 -3.40 -12.55
CA ARG A 237 4.30 -3.15 -12.91
C ARG A 237 5.20 -3.48 -11.75
N LEU A 238 4.82 -3.04 -10.55
CA LEU A 238 5.59 -3.27 -9.33
C LEU A 238 5.48 -4.72 -8.84
N THR A 239 4.28 -5.30 -8.91
CA THR A 239 4.07 -6.73 -8.63
C THR A 239 4.90 -7.61 -9.55
N ASN A 240 4.91 -7.33 -10.85
CA ASN A 240 5.75 -8.04 -11.80
C ASN A 240 7.24 -7.79 -11.55
N ALA A 241 7.64 -6.62 -11.05
CA ALA A 241 9.03 -6.35 -10.68
C ALA A 241 9.48 -7.18 -9.47
N VAL A 242 8.62 -7.37 -8.47
CA VAL A 242 8.86 -8.29 -7.34
C VAL A 242 9.08 -9.72 -7.84
N VAL A 243 8.16 -10.24 -8.67
CA VAL A 243 8.28 -11.59 -9.23
C VAL A 243 9.57 -11.74 -10.06
N ARG A 244 9.92 -10.73 -10.88
CA ARG A 244 11.20 -10.74 -11.62
C ARG A 244 12.41 -10.68 -10.69
N ALA A 245 12.38 -9.95 -9.58
CA ALA A 245 13.48 -9.91 -8.62
C ALA A 245 13.72 -11.29 -7.99
N VAL A 246 12.66 -11.95 -7.53
CA VAL A 246 12.74 -13.31 -7.00
C VAL A 246 13.26 -14.29 -8.05
N ALA A 247 12.80 -14.20 -9.30
CA ALA A 247 13.28 -15.03 -10.40
C ALA A 247 14.77 -14.82 -10.73
N ARG A 248 15.34 -13.64 -10.42
CA ARG A 248 16.79 -13.36 -10.52
C ARG A 248 17.58 -13.87 -9.31
N GLY A 249 16.93 -14.46 -8.31
CA GLY A 249 17.55 -14.92 -7.08
C GLY A 249 17.67 -13.85 -5.98
N VAL A 250 17.07 -12.67 -6.18
CA VAL A 250 17.01 -11.61 -5.17
C VAL A 250 15.83 -11.89 -4.23
N PRO A 251 16.05 -12.21 -2.95
CA PRO A 251 14.96 -12.41 -2.01
C PRO A 251 14.15 -11.13 -1.84
N VAL A 252 12.83 -11.26 -1.79
CA VAL A 252 11.91 -10.16 -1.48
C VAL A 252 11.16 -10.50 -0.20
N ARG A 253 11.16 -9.58 0.77
CA ARG A 253 10.38 -9.65 2.01
C ARG A 253 9.36 -8.52 2.02
N LEU A 254 8.07 -8.83 2.22
CA LEU A 254 7.01 -7.83 2.32
C LEU A 254 6.30 -7.92 3.67
N ILE A 255 6.03 -6.79 4.30
CA ILE A 255 5.06 -6.65 5.38
C ILE A 255 3.88 -5.86 4.82
N THR A 256 2.67 -6.40 4.94
CA THR A 256 1.47 -5.79 4.35
C THR A 256 0.24 -5.87 5.26
N GLU A 257 -0.78 -5.09 4.93
CA GLU A 257 -1.96 -4.87 5.77
C GLU A 257 -3.06 -5.92 5.50
N PRO A 258 -3.40 -6.78 6.47
CA PRO A 258 -4.46 -7.79 6.29
C PRO A 258 -5.84 -7.18 6.00
N THR A 259 -6.13 -5.96 6.48
CA THR A 259 -7.42 -5.31 6.17
C THR A 259 -7.54 -4.87 4.72
N GLU A 260 -6.43 -4.61 4.02
CA GLU A 260 -6.45 -4.32 2.58
C GLU A 260 -6.49 -5.63 1.77
N TYR A 261 -5.78 -6.68 2.20
CA TYR A 261 -5.77 -7.99 1.54
C TYR A 261 -7.18 -8.59 1.34
N ARG A 262 -8.10 -8.39 2.28
CA ARG A 262 -9.51 -8.83 2.13
C ARG A 262 -10.50 -7.67 2.20
N ASN A 263 -10.12 -6.51 1.68
CA ASN A 263 -11.01 -5.35 1.58
C ASN A 263 -11.99 -5.50 0.40
N PRO A 264 -13.32 -5.66 0.62
CA PRO A 264 -14.28 -5.91 -0.45
C PRO A 264 -14.41 -4.74 -1.45
N THR A 265 -13.88 -3.56 -1.09
CA THR A 265 -13.81 -2.40 -1.98
C THR A 265 -12.52 -2.34 -2.81
N ARG A 266 -11.55 -3.23 -2.54
CA ARG A 266 -10.21 -3.28 -3.17
C ARG A 266 -9.83 -4.71 -3.53
N LEU A 267 -10.69 -5.36 -4.31
CA LEU A 267 -10.56 -6.78 -4.66
C LEU A 267 -9.18 -7.17 -5.24
N PHE A 268 -8.56 -6.27 -5.99
CA PHE A 268 -7.27 -6.51 -6.64
C PHE A 268 -6.07 -6.51 -5.69
N ASP A 269 -6.19 -6.01 -4.47
CA ASP A 269 -5.08 -6.07 -3.50
C ASP A 269 -4.71 -7.53 -3.20
N SER A 270 -5.72 -8.36 -2.94
CA SER A 270 -5.55 -9.79 -2.65
C SER A 270 -4.83 -10.52 -3.79
N GLU A 271 -5.30 -10.31 -5.02
CA GLU A 271 -4.68 -10.88 -6.22
C GLU A 271 -3.18 -10.57 -6.31
N HIS A 272 -2.77 -9.32 -6.07
CA HIS A 272 -1.38 -8.91 -6.24
C HIS A 272 -0.49 -9.40 -5.10
N ILE A 273 -0.98 -9.40 -3.85
CA ILE A 273 -0.28 -10.02 -2.72
C ILE A 273 -0.08 -11.52 -2.98
N ASP A 274 -1.12 -12.22 -3.43
CA ASP A 274 -1.04 -13.63 -3.81
C ASP A 274 -0.03 -13.84 -4.95
N ARG A 275 0.03 -12.94 -5.95
CA ARG A 275 0.99 -13.04 -7.08
C ARG A 275 2.42 -12.96 -6.61
N MET A 276 2.70 -12.03 -5.71
CA MET A 276 4.04 -11.87 -5.15
C MET A 276 4.42 -13.09 -4.31
N PHE A 277 3.51 -13.56 -3.44
CA PHE A 277 3.74 -14.76 -2.63
C PHE A 277 4.00 -16.00 -3.49
N MET A 278 3.14 -16.25 -4.48
CA MET A 278 3.29 -17.39 -5.40
C MET A 278 4.54 -17.27 -6.28
N GLY A 279 4.94 -16.04 -6.63
CA GLY A 279 6.22 -15.75 -7.28
C GLY A 279 7.45 -15.97 -6.40
N GLY A 280 7.26 -16.32 -5.13
CA GLY A 280 8.31 -16.68 -4.18
C GLY A 280 8.74 -15.56 -3.23
N ALA A 281 8.03 -14.43 -3.21
CA ALA A 281 8.25 -13.41 -2.19
C ALA A 281 7.83 -13.94 -0.81
N GLN A 282 8.57 -13.57 0.22
CA GLN A 282 8.24 -13.88 1.61
C GLN A 282 7.34 -12.76 2.13
N ILE A 283 6.20 -13.09 2.70
CA ILE A 283 5.24 -12.08 3.15
C ILE A 283 4.88 -12.32 4.62
N LYS A 284 4.82 -11.24 5.39
CA LYS A 284 4.22 -11.18 6.72
C LYS A 284 3.06 -10.19 6.72
N MET A 285 2.12 -10.41 7.63
CA MET A 285 1.04 -9.48 7.93
C MET A 285 1.02 -9.21 9.43
N ARG A 286 0.57 -8.02 9.82
CA ARG A 286 0.41 -7.70 11.23
C ARG A 286 -0.61 -8.60 11.93
N GLN A 287 -0.38 -8.76 13.22
CA GLN A 287 -1.26 -9.37 14.22
C GLN A 287 -1.55 -8.38 15.37
N HIS A 288 -0.74 -7.31 15.54
CA HIS A 288 -1.07 -6.20 16.42
C HIS A 288 -2.39 -5.51 16.00
N GLU A 289 -3.03 -4.82 16.94
CA GLU A 289 -4.40 -4.32 16.82
C GLU A 289 -4.56 -3.08 15.92
N GLY A 290 -3.50 -2.30 15.73
CA GLY A 290 -3.51 -1.10 14.88
C GLY A 290 -3.33 -1.45 13.40
N LEU A 291 -2.68 -0.60 12.60
CA LEU A 291 -2.53 -0.76 11.15
C LEU A 291 -1.07 -0.79 10.70
N THR A 292 -0.76 -1.55 9.66
CA THR A 292 0.50 -1.41 8.93
C THR A 292 0.34 -0.33 7.86
N HIS A 293 0.37 0.94 8.27
CA HIS A 293 0.07 2.08 7.38
C HIS A 293 1.29 2.63 6.64
N GLU A 294 2.50 2.49 7.20
CA GLU A 294 3.79 2.89 6.63
C GLU A 294 3.99 2.53 5.14
N ALA A 295 4.81 3.32 4.44
CA ALA A 295 5.37 2.95 3.14
C ALA A 295 6.88 3.19 3.11
N ALA A 296 7.63 2.09 3.14
CA ALA A 296 9.07 2.11 3.02
C ALA A 296 9.55 0.90 2.22
N ILE A 297 10.63 1.09 1.46
CA ILE A 297 11.32 0.06 0.72
C ILE A 297 12.81 0.19 1.02
N VAL A 298 13.44 -0.87 1.51
CA VAL A 298 14.88 -0.96 1.75
C VAL A 298 15.51 -1.88 0.70
N LEU A 299 16.42 -1.32 -0.10
CA LEU A 299 17.15 -2.02 -1.16
C LEU A 299 18.56 -2.32 -0.64
N ARG A 300 18.76 -3.54 -0.14
CA ARG A 300 19.90 -3.89 0.73
C ARG A 300 21.24 -3.85 0.02
N GLY A 301 21.29 -4.24 -1.25
CA GLY A 301 22.52 -4.26 -2.04
C GLY A 301 22.90 -2.87 -2.55
N LEU A 302 21.91 -2.03 -2.84
CA LEU A 302 22.13 -0.65 -3.26
C LEU A 302 22.41 0.29 -2.08
N GLY A 303 22.02 -0.08 -0.86
CA GLY A 303 22.06 0.82 0.30
C GLY A 303 21.04 1.97 0.16
N GLU A 304 19.92 1.73 -0.52
CA GLU A 304 18.90 2.73 -0.83
C GLU A 304 17.63 2.53 0.01
N VAL A 305 16.91 3.64 0.23
CA VAL A 305 15.58 3.63 0.85
C VAL A 305 14.63 4.45 0.00
N ILE A 306 13.43 3.92 -0.24
CA ILE A 306 12.32 4.69 -0.81
C ILE A 306 11.29 4.83 0.30
N PHE A 307 11.08 6.05 0.79
CA PHE A 307 10.19 6.35 1.91
C PHE A 307 9.23 7.48 1.53
N GLY A 308 7.95 7.36 1.87
CA GLY A 308 6.98 8.39 1.51
C GLY A 308 5.54 7.99 1.74
N SER A 309 4.64 8.62 0.98
CA SER A 309 3.20 8.46 1.14
C SER A 309 2.58 7.46 0.15
N SER A 310 3.28 7.11 -0.93
CA SER A 310 2.71 6.33 -2.03
C SER A 310 2.45 4.87 -1.69
N ASN A 311 1.23 4.40 -2.00
CA ASN A 311 0.92 2.98 -2.08
C ASN A 311 1.37 2.40 -3.42
N TRP A 312 1.34 1.07 -3.55
CA TRP A 312 1.67 0.39 -4.80
C TRP A 312 0.44 0.30 -5.70
N THR A 313 -0.04 1.46 -6.15
CA THR A 313 -1.30 1.59 -6.93
C THR A 313 -1.15 2.61 -8.06
N ASN A 314 -1.97 2.50 -9.11
CA ASN A 314 -1.99 3.51 -10.18
C ASN A 314 -2.32 4.92 -9.65
N ALA A 315 -3.23 5.01 -8.66
CA ALA A 315 -3.61 6.27 -8.05
C ALA A 315 -2.41 6.98 -7.40
N SER A 316 -1.64 6.28 -6.56
CA SER A 316 -0.41 6.81 -5.96
C SER A 316 0.73 7.03 -6.97
N ALA A 317 0.68 6.35 -8.12
CA ALA A 317 1.70 6.46 -9.15
C ALA A 317 1.61 7.77 -9.93
N ILE A 318 0.41 8.12 -10.40
CA ILE A 318 0.21 9.14 -11.44
C ILE A 318 -1.01 10.05 -11.23
N GLU A 319 -1.76 9.90 -10.13
CA GLU A 319 -2.99 10.66 -9.93
C GLU A 319 -2.98 11.52 -8.66
N GLN A 320 -2.61 10.92 -7.52
CA GLN A 320 -2.63 11.55 -6.20
C GLN A 320 -1.46 12.53 -6.04
N ASP A 321 -1.67 13.60 -5.26
CA ASP A 321 -0.54 14.40 -4.80
C ASP A 321 0.15 13.65 -3.67
N GLU A 322 1.34 13.14 -3.95
CA GLU A 322 2.12 12.27 -3.07
C GLU A 322 3.52 12.88 -2.86
N HIS A 323 4.27 12.37 -1.89
CA HIS A 323 5.69 12.68 -1.73
C HIS A 323 6.49 11.42 -1.40
N ASN A 324 7.62 11.24 -2.06
CA ASN A 324 8.52 10.13 -1.80
C ASN A 324 9.98 10.59 -1.88
N PHE A 325 10.77 10.17 -0.91
CA PHE A 325 12.20 10.38 -0.83
C PHE A 325 12.92 9.10 -1.25
N PHE A 326 13.65 9.17 -2.36
CA PHE A 326 14.53 8.13 -2.89
C PHE A 326 15.94 8.36 -2.36
N TYR A 327 16.16 7.98 -1.11
CA TYR A 327 17.48 8.02 -0.51
C TYR A 327 18.44 7.07 -1.25
N ASN A 328 19.65 7.57 -1.51
CA ASN A 328 20.76 6.75 -1.95
C ASN A 328 22.07 7.17 -1.24
N PRO A 329 23.13 6.32 -1.25
CA PRO A 329 24.35 6.58 -0.52
C PRO A 329 25.06 7.91 -0.86
N THR A 330 24.89 8.45 -2.08
CA THR A 330 25.52 9.72 -2.46
C THR A 330 24.93 10.92 -1.72
N LEU A 331 23.76 10.76 -1.08
CA LEU A 331 23.15 11.80 -0.24
C LEU A 331 23.79 11.89 1.14
N ASN A 332 24.71 10.99 1.48
CA ASN A 332 25.54 11.00 2.70
C ASN A 332 24.74 10.98 4.02
N LYS A 333 23.67 10.17 4.05
CA LYS A 333 22.88 9.88 5.27
C LYS A 333 22.86 8.37 5.60
N PRO A 334 24.01 7.74 5.87
CA PRO A 334 24.05 6.30 6.14
C PRO A 334 23.16 5.88 7.32
N TRP A 335 22.95 6.78 8.29
CA TRP A 335 22.02 6.56 9.40
C TRP A 335 20.56 6.39 8.94
N PHE A 336 20.15 7.06 7.86
CA PHE A 336 18.77 7.01 7.34
C PHE A 336 18.49 5.61 6.79
N TYR A 337 19.42 5.08 5.98
CA TYR A 337 19.34 3.69 5.54
C TYR A 337 19.37 2.71 6.71
N GLN A 338 20.30 2.89 7.65
CA GLN A 338 20.45 1.96 8.76
C GLN A 338 19.20 1.92 9.64
N TRP A 339 18.56 3.06 9.88
CA TRP A 339 17.32 3.14 10.65
C TRP A 339 16.19 2.29 10.02
N PHE A 340 15.92 2.45 8.72
CA PHE A 340 14.87 1.66 8.05
C PHE A 340 15.25 0.19 7.92
N ALA A 341 16.54 -0.10 7.70
CA ALA A 341 17.06 -1.47 7.67
C ALA A 341 16.81 -2.19 9.00
N ASP A 342 17.12 -1.53 10.12
CA ASP A 342 16.94 -2.05 11.48
C ASP A 342 15.46 -2.15 11.85
N GLN A 343 14.66 -1.13 11.53
CA GLN A 343 13.22 -1.12 11.79
C GLN A 343 12.51 -2.24 11.02
N PHE A 344 12.87 -2.44 9.75
CA PHE A 344 12.35 -3.58 8.97
C PHE A 344 12.77 -4.92 9.59
N ASP A 345 14.03 -5.09 9.95
CA ASP A 345 14.51 -6.34 10.55
C ASP A 345 13.88 -6.60 11.93
N GLY A 346 13.60 -5.56 12.71
CA GLY A 346 12.84 -5.62 13.95
C GLY A 346 11.44 -6.20 13.72
N LYS A 347 10.64 -5.54 12.88
CA LYS A 347 9.27 -6.00 12.54
C LYS A 347 9.28 -7.38 11.86
N TRP A 348 10.26 -7.65 11.00
CA TRP A 348 10.39 -8.94 10.34
C TRP A 348 10.74 -10.08 11.30
N ASN A 349 11.51 -9.82 12.35
CA ASN A 349 11.87 -10.84 13.34
C ASN A 349 10.87 -10.93 14.50
N ASP A 350 10.00 -9.95 14.66
CA ASP A 350 8.88 -10.00 15.60
C ASP A 350 7.85 -11.06 15.15
N THR A 351 7.70 -12.10 15.96
CA THR A 351 6.73 -13.19 15.76
C THR A 351 5.49 -13.04 16.62
N THR A 352 5.42 -12.01 17.45
CA THR A 352 4.28 -11.67 18.30
C THR A 352 3.34 -10.73 17.55
N ASN A 353 3.89 -9.65 16.97
CA ASN A 353 3.11 -8.64 16.27
C ASN A 353 2.97 -8.91 14.77
N PHE A 354 3.74 -9.84 14.19
CA PHE A 354 3.67 -10.18 12.76
C PHE A 354 3.70 -11.68 12.52
N VAL A 355 2.78 -12.15 11.68
CA VAL A 355 2.61 -13.56 11.31
C VAL A 355 2.95 -13.77 9.84
N SER A 356 3.48 -14.95 9.50
CA SER A 356 3.70 -15.32 8.11
C SER A 356 2.38 -15.32 7.35
N PHE A 357 2.35 -14.65 6.21
CA PHE A 357 1.21 -14.62 5.33
C PHE A 357 0.84 -16.03 4.88
N GLN A 358 -0.46 -16.30 4.89
CA GLN A 358 -1.05 -17.44 4.23
C GLN A 358 -2.12 -16.90 3.30
N PRO A 359 -2.06 -17.19 1.99
CA PRO A 359 -3.16 -16.84 1.11
C PRO A 359 -4.48 -17.37 1.65
N LEU A 360 -5.60 -16.80 1.27
CA LEU A 360 -6.92 -17.35 1.55
C LEU A 360 -7.54 -17.83 0.24
N PRO A 361 -8.45 -18.82 0.25
CA PRO A 361 -9.15 -19.21 -0.98
C PRO A 361 -10.16 -18.13 -1.37
N PRO A 362 -10.55 -18.06 -2.65
CA PRO A 362 -11.71 -17.27 -3.04
C PRO A 362 -13.00 -17.82 -2.42
N ASP A 363 -14.07 -17.03 -2.54
CA ASP A 363 -15.40 -17.47 -2.16
C ASP A 363 -15.87 -18.65 -3.01
N ALA A 364 -16.85 -19.39 -2.48
CA ALA A 364 -17.38 -20.55 -3.18
C ALA A 364 -18.19 -20.06 -4.38
N PRO A 365 -17.86 -20.51 -5.61
CA PRO A 365 -18.61 -20.08 -6.77
C PRO A 365 -20.02 -20.68 -6.75
N SER A 366 -21.00 -19.92 -7.20
CA SER A 366 -22.39 -20.34 -7.37
C SER A 366 -22.67 -20.62 -8.84
N TYR A 367 -23.16 -21.82 -9.16
CA TYR A 367 -23.49 -22.16 -10.53
C TYR A 367 -24.85 -21.62 -10.96
N SER A 368 -24.95 -21.14 -12.21
CA SER A 368 -26.20 -20.65 -12.77
C SER A 368 -26.71 -21.51 -13.93
N ALA A 369 -25.98 -21.61 -15.05
CA ALA A 369 -26.49 -22.30 -16.24
C ALA A 369 -25.42 -22.98 -17.11
N PRO A 370 -25.80 -24.00 -17.91
CA PRO A 370 -27.08 -24.71 -17.88
C PRO A 370 -27.24 -25.57 -16.63
N ILE A 371 -28.43 -25.62 -16.02
CA ILE A 371 -28.66 -26.37 -14.78
C ILE A 371 -28.13 -27.82 -14.84
N ASN A 372 -27.72 -28.36 -13.70
CA ASN A 372 -27.25 -29.74 -13.63
C ASN A 372 -28.32 -30.72 -14.13
N GLY A 373 -27.96 -31.54 -15.11
CA GLY A 373 -28.85 -32.48 -15.79
C GLY A 373 -29.59 -31.89 -17.00
N ALA A 374 -29.30 -30.66 -17.42
CA ALA A 374 -29.92 -30.06 -18.59
C ALA A 374 -29.74 -30.94 -19.84
N SER A 375 -30.87 -31.25 -20.50
CA SER A 375 -30.93 -31.97 -21.77
C SER A 375 -31.20 -31.03 -22.95
N GLY A 376 -31.16 -31.54 -24.18
CA GLY A 376 -31.51 -30.77 -25.39
C GLY A 376 -30.64 -29.53 -25.66
N GLN A 377 -29.43 -29.49 -25.11
CA GLN A 377 -28.50 -28.38 -25.33
C GLN A 377 -28.06 -28.31 -26.80
N GLY A 378 -27.64 -27.15 -27.29
CA GLY A 378 -27.07 -27.01 -28.64
C GLY A 378 -25.65 -27.55 -28.75
N SER A 379 -25.10 -27.54 -29.97
CA SER A 379 -23.66 -27.80 -30.20
C SER A 379 -22.76 -26.69 -29.65
N GLN A 380 -23.34 -25.53 -29.33
CA GLN A 380 -22.74 -24.44 -28.56
C GLN A 380 -23.53 -24.25 -27.26
N VAL A 381 -22.81 -24.15 -26.16
CA VAL A 381 -23.36 -23.98 -24.81
C VAL A 381 -22.57 -22.89 -24.09
N THR A 382 -23.28 -21.97 -23.44
CA THR A 382 -22.66 -20.97 -22.56
C THR A 382 -22.78 -21.43 -21.13
N LEU A 383 -21.64 -21.68 -20.48
CA LEU A 383 -21.54 -21.89 -19.05
C LEU A 383 -21.64 -20.53 -18.35
N THR A 384 -22.48 -20.42 -17.33
CA THR A 384 -22.59 -19.23 -16.50
C THR A 384 -22.54 -19.58 -15.03
N TRP A 385 -21.80 -18.79 -14.27
CA TRP A 385 -21.67 -18.92 -12.82
C TRP A 385 -21.52 -17.53 -12.21
N GLN A 386 -21.48 -17.48 -10.89
CA GLN A 386 -21.03 -16.34 -10.11
C GLN A 386 -19.82 -16.81 -9.30
N GLY A 387 -18.66 -16.20 -9.50
CA GLY A 387 -17.40 -16.61 -8.88
C GLY A 387 -17.33 -16.30 -7.40
N GLY A 388 -17.96 -15.18 -7.04
CA GLY A 388 -17.86 -14.57 -5.72
C GLY A 388 -16.61 -13.69 -5.57
N PRO A 389 -16.54 -12.93 -4.47
CA PRO A 389 -15.34 -12.19 -4.09
C PRO A 389 -14.05 -13.00 -4.24
N TRP A 390 -13.00 -12.31 -4.70
CA TRP A 390 -11.63 -12.83 -4.83
C TRP A 390 -11.42 -13.91 -5.91
N ALA A 391 -12.44 -14.25 -6.70
CA ALA A 391 -12.31 -15.17 -7.82
C ALA A 391 -11.82 -14.42 -9.08
N HIS A 392 -10.51 -14.23 -9.20
CA HIS A 392 -9.90 -13.47 -10.31
C HIS A 392 -9.66 -14.33 -11.56
N PHE A 393 -9.33 -15.61 -11.39
CA PHE A 393 -8.98 -16.53 -12.49
C PHE A 393 -9.75 -17.85 -12.39
N TYR A 394 -9.93 -18.49 -13.54
CA TYR A 394 -10.69 -19.73 -13.64
C TYR A 394 -9.94 -20.77 -14.47
N ASP A 395 -9.97 -22.00 -13.96
CA ASP A 395 -9.76 -23.19 -14.77
C ASP A 395 -11.13 -23.77 -15.14
N ILE A 396 -11.36 -24.03 -16.43
CA ILE A 396 -12.61 -24.58 -16.94
C ILE A 396 -12.36 -26.01 -17.41
N TYR A 397 -13.20 -26.92 -16.94
CA TYR A 397 -13.15 -28.34 -17.23
C TYR A 397 -14.39 -28.76 -18.01
N LEU A 398 -14.19 -29.54 -19.07
CA LEU A 398 -15.27 -30.11 -19.86
C LEU A 398 -14.82 -31.42 -20.51
N GLY A 399 -15.65 -32.45 -20.45
CA GLY A 399 -15.39 -33.73 -21.13
C GLY A 399 -16.46 -34.76 -20.85
N THR A 400 -16.35 -35.93 -21.45
CA THR A 400 -17.37 -37.00 -21.36
C THR A 400 -17.18 -37.94 -20.18
N THR A 401 -16.23 -37.65 -19.29
CA THR A 401 -15.94 -38.44 -18.09
C THR A 401 -16.27 -37.64 -16.83
N THR A 402 -16.54 -38.31 -15.71
CA THR A 402 -16.89 -37.66 -14.43
C THR A 402 -15.77 -36.80 -13.83
N ASN A 403 -14.53 -36.94 -14.32
CA ASN A 403 -13.39 -36.07 -14.03
C ASN A 403 -12.92 -35.44 -15.35
N PRO A 404 -13.65 -34.43 -15.87
CA PRO A 404 -13.33 -33.85 -17.17
C PRO A 404 -11.94 -33.19 -17.17
N PRO A 405 -11.21 -33.22 -18.31
CA PRO A 405 -9.96 -32.48 -18.44
C PRO A 405 -10.21 -30.97 -18.43
N ALA A 406 -9.18 -30.20 -18.09
CA ALA A 406 -9.21 -28.74 -18.27
C ALA A 406 -9.20 -28.43 -19.77
N ILE A 407 -10.14 -27.62 -20.22
CA ILE A 407 -10.20 -27.07 -21.58
C ILE A 407 -9.60 -25.66 -21.64
N VAL A 408 -9.60 -24.96 -20.51
CA VAL A 408 -8.96 -23.66 -20.31
C VAL A 408 -8.35 -23.63 -18.91
N SER A 409 -7.22 -22.94 -18.77
CA SER A 409 -6.58 -22.73 -17.47
C SER A 409 -6.08 -21.29 -17.35
N ASN A 410 -6.08 -20.78 -16.11
CA ASN A 410 -5.61 -19.42 -15.78
C ASN A 410 -6.27 -18.31 -16.62
N MET A 411 -7.58 -18.41 -16.86
CA MET A 411 -8.29 -17.39 -17.62
C MET A 411 -8.93 -16.39 -16.67
N GLN A 412 -8.65 -15.11 -16.85
CA GLN A 412 -9.40 -14.04 -16.21
C GLN A 412 -10.75 -13.92 -16.92
N ILE A 413 -11.83 -14.15 -16.18
CA ILE A 413 -13.20 -14.13 -16.72
C ILE A 413 -14.05 -13.26 -15.81
N GLY A 414 -14.76 -12.30 -16.40
CA GLY A 414 -15.67 -11.43 -15.65
C GLY A 414 -14.93 -10.51 -14.68
N SER A 415 -15.54 -10.29 -13.51
CA SER A 415 -15.02 -9.46 -12.43
C SER A 415 -15.15 -10.22 -11.11
N PRO A 416 -14.19 -10.14 -10.18
CA PRO A 416 -14.33 -10.69 -8.83
C PRO A 416 -15.41 -9.98 -7.98
N THR A 417 -16.12 -8.99 -8.53
CA THR A 417 -17.18 -8.24 -7.85
C THR A 417 -18.40 -9.12 -7.59
N ASP A 418 -18.91 -9.08 -6.36
CA ASP A 418 -20.13 -9.80 -6.01
C ASP A 418 -21.31 -9.40 -6.91
N GLY A 419 -22.15 -10.37 -7.26
CA GLY A 419 -23.29 -10.20 -8.18
C GLY A 419 -22.94 -10.09 -9.69
N VAL A 420 -21.66 -10.08 -10.08
CA VAL A 420 -21.28 -10.17 -11.49
C VAL A 420 -21.29 -11.62 -11.96
N ILE A 421 -21.93 -11.89 -13.11
CA ILE A 421 -22.01 -13.23 -13.71
C ILE A 421 -20.85 -13.44 -14.67
N GLU A 422 -20.07 -14.50 -14.46
CA GLU A 422 -19.07 -14.96 -15.40
C GLU A 422 -19.69 -15.88 -16.45
N GLN A 423 -19.15 -15.82 -17.66
CA GLN A 423 -19.66 -16.59 -18.80
C GLN A 423 -18.52 -17.16 -19.63
N PHE A 424 -18.67 -18.41 -20.06
CA PHE A 424 -17.74 -19.06 -20.98
C PHE A 424 -18.47 -19.94 -21.99
N SER A 425 -18.28 -19.67 -23.28
CA SER A 425 -18.90 -20.44 -24.35
C SER A 425 -18.03 -21.62 -24.76
N VAL A 426 -18.63 -22.80 -24.81
CA VAL A 426 -18.04 -24.02 -25.39
C VAL A 426 -18.79 -24.36 -26.67
N SER A 427 -18.07 -24.83 -27.69
CA SER A 427 -18.64 -25.17 -29.01
C SER A 427 -18.21 -26.57 -29.44
N ASN A 428 -18.75 -27.04 -30.56
CA ASN A 428 -18.46 -28.34 -31.16
C ASN A 428 -18.86 -29.56 -30.29
N LEU A 429 -19.89 -29.40 -29.44
CA LEU A 429 -20.42 -30.51 -28.66
C LEU A 429 -21.13 -31.53 -29.57
N GLN A 430 -20.77 -32.80 -29.42
CA GLN A 430 -21.31 -33.90 -30.22
C GLN A 430 -22.74 -34.28 -29.81
N PRO A 431 -23.68 -34.40 -30.77
CA PRO A 431 -25.04 -34.87 -30.52
C PRO A 431 -25.10 -36.21 -29.78
N GLY A 432 -26.09 -36.39 -28.91
CA GLY A 432 -26.31 -37.62 -28.14
C GLY A 432 -25.29 -37.90 -27.03
N THR A 433 -24.46 -36.91 -26.68
CA THR A 433 -23.34 -37.08 -25.74
C THR A 433 -23.63 -36.42 -24.39
N THR A 434 -23.27 -37.10 -23.31
CA THR A 434 -23.26 -36.51 -21.95
C THR A 434 -21.89 -35.92 -21.67
N TYR A 435 -21.86 -34.65 -21.30
CA TYR A 435 -20.67 -33.92 -20.88
C TYR A 435 -20.73 -33.68 -19.37
N HIS A 436 -19.62 -33.84 -18.70
CA HIS A 436 -19.38 -33.32 -17.37
C HIS A 436 -18.58 -32.03 -17.52
N SER A 437 -19.05 -30.98 -16.89
CA SER A 437 -18.34 -29.70 -16.78
C SER A 437 -18.03 -29.41 -15.32
N GLY A 438 -17.06 -28.54 -15.12
CA GLY A 438 -16.77 -27.98 -13.82
C GLY A 438 -15.83 -26.82 -14.00
N TRP A 439 -15.72 -26.00 -12.98
CA TRP A 439 -14.73 -24.94 -12.93
C TRP A 439 -14.16 -24.90 -11.54
N ALA A 440 -12.92 -24.45 -11.46
CA ALA A 440 -12.30 -24.08 -10.21
C ALA A 440 -12.10 -22.57 -10.24
N SER A 441 -12.74 -21.85 -9.32
CA SER A 441 -12.35 -20.47 -9.04
C SER A 441 -11.00 -20.51 -8.35
N MET A 442 -10.13 -19.60 -8.79
CA MET A 442 -8.76 -19.47 -8.33
C MET A 442 -8.44 -18.00 -8.18
N GLU A 443 -7.69 -17.67 -7.15
CA GLU A 443 -7.14 -16.33 -7.02
C GLU A 443 -6.05 -16.09 -8.07
N LEU A 444 -5.25 -17.12 -8.40
CA LEU A 444 -4.18 -17.10 -9.42
C LEU A 444 -3.74 -18.51 -9.85
N HIS A 445 -3.11 -18.63 -11.03
CA HIS A 445 -2.36 -19.82 -11.46
C HIS A 445 -0.99 -19.44 -12.07
N ASP A 446 0.10 -19.92 -11.46
CA ASP A 446 1.43 -19.84 -12.08
C ASP A 446 1.52 -20.87 -13.21
N GLY A 447 1.43 -20.41 -14.45
CA GLY A 447 1.57 -21.22 -15.67
C GLY A 447 2.95 -21.89 -15.86
N ARG A 448 3.84 -21.87 -14.86
CA ARG A 448 5.21 -22.38 -14.97
C ARG A 448 5.65 -23.20 -13.76
N ASN A 449 5.07 -24.38 -13.55
CA ASN A 449 5.80 -25.51 -12.94
C ASN A 449 4.99 -26.82 -13.05
N THR A 450 5.35 -27.67 -14.00
CA THR A 450 5.02 -29.10 -13.98
C THR A 450 6.04 -29.85 -13.12
N TYR A 451 5.90 -29.81 -11.79
CA TYR A 451 6.49 -30.85 -10.95
C TYR A 451 5.52 -32.04 -10.93
N GLY A 452 6.00 -33.18 -11.44
CA GLY A 452 5.17 -34.34 -11.77
C GLY A 452 4.50 -35.00 -10.58
N TRP A 453 3.18 -35.15 -10.65
CA TRP A 453 2.42 -36.09 -9.84
C TRP A 453 2.76 -37.54 -10.25
N ARG A 454 3.68 -38.19 -9.54
CA ARG A 454 3.59 -39.66 -9.40
C ARG A 454 2.76 -39.96 -8.16
N ARG A 455 1.59 -40.56 -8.36
CA ARG A 455 0.73 -41.11 -7.29
C ARG A 455 1.55 -42.07 -6.42
N GLN A 456 1.71 -41.79 -5.13
CA GLN A 456 2.08 -42.81 -4.16
C GLN A 456 0.80 -43.35 -3.50
N HIS A 457 0.51 -44.62 -3.79
CA HIS A 457 -0.37 -45.44 -2.96
C HIS A 457 0.34 -45.76 -1.64
N ALA A 458 -0.43 -45.69 -0.55
CA ALA A 458 0.00 -45.94 0.80
C ALA A 458 0.57 -47.36 1.00
N VAL A 459 1.71 -47.45 1.70
CA VAL A 459 2.10 -48.63 2.49
C VAL A 459 2.63 -48.14 3.83
N ARG A 460 1.98 -48.59 4.92
CA ARG A 460 2.40 -48.38 6.31
C ARG A 460 3.73 -49.11 6.58
N ARG A 461 4.70 -48.44 7.25
CA ARG A 461 5.54 -49.01 8.35
C ARG A 461 6.51 -47.98 8.96
N ASN A 462 6.38 -47.80 10.28
CA ASN A 462 7.34 -47.45 11.34
C ASN A 462 8.62 -46.61 11.10
N ALA A 463 8.66 -45.50 11.86
CA ALA A 463 9.67 -45.12 12.86
C ALA A 463 11.00 -44.39 12.48
N ARG A 464 11.07 -43.15 13.02
CA ARG A 464 12.20 -42.42 13.68
C ARG A 464 13.30 -41.71 12.85
N ARG A 465 13.39 -40.41 13.17
CA ARG A 465 14.54 -39.46 13.17
C ARG A 465 15.09 -38.93 11.84
N SER A 466 14.71 -37.69 11.50
CA SER A 466 15.58 -36.48 11.57
C SER A 466 14.80 -35.26 11.05
N ALA A 467 14.78 -34.16 11.79
CA ALA A 467 14.17 -32.90 11.36
C ALA A 467 14.96 -32.31 10.19
N ARG A 468 14.40 -32.41 8.99
CA ARG A 468 14.70 -31.53 7.86
C ARG A 468 13.41 -30.81 7.50
N TYR A 469 13.52 -29.50 7.31
CA TYR A 469 12.50 -28.64 6.69
C TYR A 469 12.14 -29.24 5.33
N ASP A 470 11.05 -29.98 5.27
CA ASP A 470 10.52 -30.58 4.05
C ASP A 470 9.38 -29.68 3.56
N SER A 471 9.74 -28.69 2.73
CA SER A 471 8.75 -27.87 2.04
C SER A 471 8.23 -28.65 0.82
N GLY A 472 7.36 -29.63 1.07
CA GLY A 472 6.52 -30.20 0.02
C GLY A 472 5.61 -29.12 -0.55
N ARG A 473 6.03 -28.49 -1.65
CA ARG A 473 5.29 -27.41 -2.31
C ARG A 473 4.37 -27.96 -3.39
N GLU A 474 3.09 -28.09 -3.03
CA GLU A 474 1.97 -28.04 -3.96
C GLU A 474 0.79 -27.35 -3.28
N PHE A 475 0.43 -26.14 -3.73
CA PHE A 475 -0.80 -25.49 -3.25
C PHE A 475 -1.57 -24.85 -4.40
N ARG A 476 -2.56 -25.60 -4.88
CA ARG A 476 -3.72 -25.09 -5.62
C ARG A 476 -4.79 -24.70 -4.59
N ARG A 477 -5.17 -23.42 -4.50
CA ARG A 477 -6.31 -22.99 -3.67
C ARG A 477 -7.53 -22.85 -4.56
N ARG A 478 -8.23 -23.98 -4.70
CA ARG A 478 -9.37 -24.13 -5.60
C ARG A 478 -10.63 -24.30 -4.78
N ARG A 479 -11.69 -23.56 -5.11
CA ARG A 479 -13.05 -24.00 -4.83
C ARG A 479 -13.67 -24.46 -6.15
N ALA A 480 -14.17 -25.68 -6.16
CA ALA A 480 -14.63 -26.34 -7.38
C ALA A 480 -16.12 -26.67 -7.29
N VAL A 481 -16.81 -26.50 -8.41
CA VAL A 481 -18.19 -26.95 -8.61
C VAL A 481 -18.22 -27.87 -9.84
N ARG A 482 -19.02 -28.94 -9.76
CA ARG A 482 -19.18 -29.93 -10.84
C ARG A 482 -20.62 -29.96 -11.32
N VAL A 483 -20.81 -30.07 -12.63
CA VAL A 483 -22.09 -30.05 -13.32
C VAL A 483 -22.11 -31.13 -14.40
N VAL A 484 -23.27 -31.73 -14.66
CA VAL A 484 -23.49 -32.69 -15.74
C VAL A 484 -24.45 -32.09 -16.77
N LEU A 485 -24.11 -32.19 -18.04
CA LEU A 485 -24.84 -31.67 -19.20
C LEU A 485 -25.12 -32.82 -20.18
N ARG A 486 -26.29 -32.83 -20.83
CA ARG A 486 -26.63 -33.83 -21.87
C ARG A 486 -27.02 -33.12 -23.17
N HIS A 487 -26.26 -33.37 -24.24
CA HIS A 487 -26.64 -32.92 -25.57
C HIS A 487 -27.46 -34.03 -26.24
N ASP A 488 -28.77 -33.83 -26.39
CA ASP A 488 -29.60 -34.72 -27.18
C ASP A 488 -29.67 -34.19 -28.62
N GLY A 489 -29.32 -35.03 -29.59
CA GLY A 489 -29.41 -34.68 -31.00
C GLY A 489 -30.86 -34.47 -31.44
N TRP A 490 -31.08 -33.50 -32.32
CA TRP A 490 -32.36 -33.27 -32.98
C TRP A 490 -32.89 -34.57 -33.60
N LYS A 491 -33.98 -35.11 -33.06
CA LYS A 491 -34.80 -36.09 -33.78
C LYS A 491 -35.78 -35.32 -34.67
N LEU A 492 -35.45 -35.19 -35.95
CA LEU A 492 -36.43 -34.84 -36.98
C LEU A 492 -37.52 -35.93 -37.03
N PRO A 493 -38.82 -35.59 -36.97
CA PRO A 493 -39.87 -36.57 -37.23
C PRO A 493 -40.00 -36.79 -38.74
N TRP A 494 -39.38 -37.85 -39.26
CA TRP A 494 -39.71 -38.38 -40.57
C TRP A 494 -40.81 -39.43 -40.42
N THR A 495 -42.03 -39.09 -40.82
CA THR A 495 -43.02 -40.07 -41.27
C THR A 495 -43.53 -39.65 -42.64
N ILE A 496 -43.05 -40.34 -43.66
CA ILE A 496 -43.61 -40.40 -45.01
C ILE A 496 -44.74 -41.43 -44.98
N PRO A 497 -46.00 -41.10 -45.34
CA PRO A 497 -47.01 -42.11 -45.58
C PRO A 497 -46.74 -42.79 -46.92
N ARG A 498 -46.49 -44.11 -46.90
CA ARG A 498 -46.54 -44.95 -48.10
C ARG A 498 -48.02 -45.16 -48.48
N HIS A 499 -48.34 -44.88 -49.74
CA HIS A 499 -49.60 -45.19 -50.40
C HIS A 499 -49.94 -46.69 -50.37
N GLY A 500 -51.24 -47.00 -50.42
CA GLY A 500 -51.77 -48.32 -50.69
C GLY A 500 -53.19 -48.30 -51.28
N ARG A 501 -53.23 -48.50 -52.60
CA ARG A 501 -54.31 -48.97 -53.50
C ARG A 501 -55.51 -48.09 -53.77
#